data_AF-A0A2U1QDI4-F1
#
_entry.id   AF-A0A2U1QDI4-F1
#
_cell.length_a   1.000
_cell.length_b   1.000
_cell.length_c   1.000
_cell.angle_alpha   90.00
_cell.angle_beta   90.00
_cell.angle_gamma   90.00
#
_symmetry.space_group_name_H-M   'P 1'
#
loop_
_entity.id
_entity.type
_entity.pdbx_description
1 polymer ?
#
loop_
_entity_poly.entity_id
_entity_poly.type
_entity_poly.pdbx_seq_one_letter_code
_entity_poly.pdbx_strand_id
1 'polypeptide(L)'
;MITVPKGSHNHQETNWIAVDPTRRVTALNRLWSDHNPILFHCYKSDFGPTPFKIYHSWFIRPDFDDLIKLELANLDQNSDGSKKKELATHLTEIEGKIENGTASLDERDCRVKILLEVANLESLEAMDTVQKVRIKWDIEGDERTKFFHSLVK
;
A
#
# COMPACT_ATOMS: atom_id res chain seq x y z
N MET A 1 -8.90 37.47 8.87
CA MET A 1 -8.06 38.64 9.22
C MET A 1 -7.50 38.39 10.61
N ILE A 2 -6.24 37.98 10.72
CA ILE A 2 -5.57 37.80 12.02
C ILE A 2 -4.39 38.76 12.02
N THR A 3 -4.46 39.76 12.90
CA THR A 3 -3.38 40.69 13.16
C THR A 3 -2.43 40.04 14.16
N VAL A 4 -1.13 40.00 13.87
CA VAL A 4 -0.10 39.58 14.83
C VAL A 4 0.63 40.85 15.33
N PRO A 5 0.77 41.06 16.65
CA PRO A 5 1.46 42.22 17.20
C PRO A 5 2.97 42.10 17.03
N LYS A 6 3.63 43.25 16.82
CA LYS A 6 5.09 43.35 16.84
C LYS A 6 5.59 43.24 18.28
N GLY A 7 6.27 42.13 18.59
CA GLY A 7 7.00 41.93 19.83
C GLY A 7 8.28 41.15 19.54
N SER A 8 9.42 41.77 19.82
CA SER A 8 10.75 41.17 19.77
C SER A 8 10.86 40.04 20.79
N HIS A 9 11.05 38.80 20.36
CA HIS A 9 11.72 37.78 21.17
C HIS A 9 12.15 36.64 20.24
N ASN A 10 13.40 36.18 20.43
CA ASN A 10 14.00 34.99 19.82
C ASN A 10 12.96 33.87 19.66
N HIS A 11 12.54 33.61 18.43
CA HIS A 11 11.76 32.43 18.11
C HIS A 11 12.68 31.48 17.38
N GLN A 12 13.05 30.39 18.05
CA GLN A 12 13.64 29.25 17.38
C GLN A 12 12.67 28.84 16.28
N GLU A 13 13.14 28.88 15.03
CA GLU A 13 12.41 28.35 13.89
C GLU A 13 12.07 26.90 14.20
N THR A 14 10.80 26.62 14.52
CA THR A 14 10.31 25.26 14.66
C THR A 14 10.38 24.61 13.30
N ASN A 15 11.46 23.85 13.11
CA ASN A 15 11.84 23.16 11.89
C ASN A 15 11.00 21.88 11.72
N TRP A 16 9.66 22.01 11.69
CA TRP A 16 8.75 20.87 11.52
C TRP A 16 8.69 20.35 10.07
N ILE A 17 9.42 20.99 9.15
CA ILE A 17 9.53 20.59 7.73
C ILE A 17 10.46 19.37 7.56
N ALA A 18 11.18 18.94 8.60
CA ALA A 18 12.19 17.89 8.51
C ALA A 18 11.67 16.44 8.63
N VAL A 19 10.49 16.10 8.08
CA VAL A 19 9.94 14.73 8.24
C VAL A 19 9.55 14.04 6.92
N ASP A 20 9.69 14.66 5.76
CA ASP A 20 9.44 13.95 4.49
C ASP A 20 10.23 14.56 3.32
N PRO A 21 11.23 13.85 2.75
CA PRO A 21 11.99 14.34 1.59
C PRO A 21 11.13 14.51 0.33
N THR A 22 9.93 13.92 0.27
CA THR A 22 9.08 13.90 -0.93
C THR A 22 8.11 15.07 -1.03
N ARG A 23 7.95 15.88 0.03
CA ARG A 23 6.98 16.98 0.09
C ARG A 23 7.62 18.24 0.66
N ARG A 24 7.65 19.32 -0.12
CA ARG A 24 8.24 20.62 0.29
C ARG A 24 7.24 21.76 0.06
N VAL A 25 6.98 22.53 1.11
CA VAL A 25 6.16 23.74 1.02
C VAL A 25 7.08 24.96 0.94
N THR A 26 6.82 25.87 0.01
CA THR A 26 7.59 27.12 -0.14
C THR A 26 6.63 28.29 -0.23
N ALA A 27 6.71 29.22 0.72
CA ALA A 27 5.99 30.49 0.62
C ALA A 27 6.74 31.41 -0.35
N LEU A 28 6.06 31.87 -1.40
CA LEU A 28 6.61 32.82 -2.35
C LEU A 28 6.50 34.25 -1.82
N ASN A 29 7.39 35.12 -2.30
CA ASN A 29 7.38 36.52 -1.94
C ASN A 29 6.07 37.19 -2.37
N ARG A 30 5.56 38.05 -1.48
CA ARG A 30 4.42 38.92 -1.74
C ARG A 30 4.77 39.92 -2.82
N LEU A 31 4.22 39.76 -4.02
CA LEU A 31 4.47 40.69 -5.14
C LEU A 31 3.30 41.65 -5.33
N TRP A 32 2.14 41.13 -5.76
CA TRP A 32 1.00 41.97 -6.16
C TRP A 32 -0.32 41.62 -5.46
N SER A 33 -0.39 40.50 -4.74
CA SER A 33 -1.52 40.13 -3.90
C SER A 33 -1.24 40.54 -2.45
N ASP A 34 -2.30 40.81 -1.69
CA ASP A 34 -2.22 40.96 -0.26
C ASP A 34 -1.97 39.63 0.50
N HIS A 35 -1.90 38.51 -0.23
CA HIS A 35 -1.52 37.19 0.27
C HIS A 35 -0.18 36.71 -0.33
N ASN A 36 0.56 35.90 0.45
CA ASN A 36 1.76 35.21 -0.02
C ASN A 36 1.35 33.91 -0.70
N PRO A 37 1.60 33.71 -2.00
CA PRO A 37 1.30 32.46 -2.66
C PRO A 37 2.13 31.32 -2.05
N ILE A 38 1.50 30.17 -1.78
CA ILE A 38 2.19 28.99 -1.25
C ILE A 38 2.36 27.98 -2.39
N LEU A 39 3.61 27.61 -2.67
CA LEU A 39 3.97 26.57 -3.62
C LEU A 39 4.17 25.23 -2.90
N PHE A 40 3.36 24.25 -3.27
CA PHE A 40 3.47 22.88 -2.76
C PHE A 40 4.22 22.01 -3.77
N HIS A 41 5.44 21.60 -3.42
CA HIS A 41 6.23 20.64 -4.20
C HIS A 41 5.91 19.24 -3.70
N CYS A 42 5.33 18.42 -4.58
CA CYS A 42 5.11 17.01 -4.34
C CYS A 42 5.89 16.26 -5.41
N TYR A 43 6.93 15.52 -5.04
CA TYR A 43 7.57 14.62 -6.00
C TYR A 43 6.56 13.52 -6.32
N LYS A 44 6.29 13.29 -7.62
CA LYS A 44 5.52 12.12 -8.05
C LYS A 44 6.29 10.89 -7.58
N SER A 45 5.87 10.30 -6.47
CA SER A 45 6.19 8.90 -6.22
C SER A 45 5.57 8.13 -7.39
N ASP A 46 6.39 7.42 -8.14
CA ASP A 46 5.89 6.51 -9.17
C ASP A 46 5.26 5.34 -8.41
N PHE A 47 3.95 5.43 -8.15
CA PHE A 47 3.18 4.46 -7.37
C PHE A 47 2.94 3.14 -8.13
N GLY A 48 3.79 2.85 -9.12
CA GLY A 48 3.70 1.69 -9.98
C GLY A 48 2.59 1.82 -11.04
N PRO A 49 2.40 0.75 -11.84
CA PRO A 49 1.31 0.68 -12.81
C PRO A 49 -0.02 0.92 -12.11
N THR A 50 -0.91 1.68 -12.79
CA THR A 50 -2.25 1.96 -12.29
C THR A 50 -2.92 0.64 -11.90
N PRO A 51 -3.47 0.50 -10.67
CA PRO A 51 -4.26 -0.67 -10.31
C PRO A 51 -5.37 -0.84 -11.35
N PHE A 52 -5.65 -2.09 -11.71
CA PHE A 52 -6.51 -2.54 -12.81
C PHE A 52 -7.63 -1.57 -13.24
N LYS A 53 -7.90 -1.54 -14.55
CA LYS A 53 -9.00 -0.73 -15.10
C LYS A 53 -10.30 -1.52 -15.11
N ILE A 54 -11.24 -1.14 -14.26
CA ILE A 54 -12.64 -1.56 -14.36
C ILE A 54 -13.42 -0.42 -15.03
N TYR A 55 -14.17 -0.76 -16.09
CA TYR A 55 -15.00 0.21 -16.79
C TYR A 55 -16.41 0.24 -16.18
N HIS A 56 -16.96 1.43 -15.97
CA HIS A 56 -18.33 1.60 -15.47
C HIS A 56 -19.37 0.88 -16.34
N SER A 57 -19.11 0.76 -17.64
CA SER A 57 -19.98 0.02 -18.57
C SER A 57 -20.02 -1.49 -18.31
N TRP A 58 -19.05 -2.06 -17.60
CA TRP A 58 -19.05 -3.49 -17.27
C TRP A 58 -20.12 -3.82 -16.24
N PHE A 59 -20.36 -2.96 -15.25
CA PHE A 59 -21.44 -3.12 -14.26
C PHE A 59 -22.85 -3.06 -14.86
N ILE A 60 -23.00 -2.51 -16.07
CA ILE A 60 -24.28 -2.45 -16.78
C ILE A 60 -24.60 -3.79 -17.46
N ARG A 61 -23.59 -4.64 -17.68
CA ARG A 61 -23.81 -5.93 -18.33
C ARG A 61 -24.46 -6.90 -17.34
N PRO A 62 -25.56 -7.59 -17.74
CA PRO A 62 -26.34 -8.42 -16.82
C PRO A 62 -25.58 -9.66 -16.32
N ASP A 63 -24.51 -10.07 -17.02
CA ASP A 63 -23.68 -11.23 -16.74
C ASP A 63 -22.43 -10.91 -15.90
N PHE A 64 -22.14 -9.63 -15.64
CA PHE A 64 -20.90 -9.22 -14.98
C PHE A 64 -20.79 -9.77 -13.56
N ASP A 65 -21.84 -9.60 -12.75
CA ASP A 65 -21.84 -10.05 -11.36
C ASP A 65 -21.71 -11.57 -11.25
N ASP A 66 -22.39 -12.31 -12.13
CA ASP A 66 -22.36 -13.77 -12.14
C ASP A 66 -21.00 -14.30 -12.58
N LEU A 67 -20.36 -13.66 -13.58
CA LEU A 67 -19.02 -13.99 -14.03
C LEU A 67 -17.98 -13.76 -12.92
N ILE A 68 -18.04 -12.62 -12.22
CA ILE A 68 -17.11 -12.30 -11.13
C ILE A 68 -17.33 -13.26 -9.94
N LYS A 69 -18.57 -13.56 -9.56
CA LYS A 69 -18.86 -14.51 -8.47
C LYS A 69 -18.38 -15.92 -8.81
N LEU A 70 -18.61 -16.37 -10.04
CA LEU A 70 -18.14 -17.68 -10.51
C LEU A 70 -16.62 -17.76 -10.46
N GLU A 71 -15.93 -16.76 -11.00
CA GLU A 71 -14.47 -16.74 -11.04
C GLU A 71 -13.88 -16.65 -9.62
N LEU A 72 -14.45 -15.81 -8.75
CA LEU A 72 -14.01 -15.71 -7.36
C LEU A 72 -14.20 -17.02 -6.60
N ALA A 73 -15.34 -17.71 -6.80
CA ALA A 73 -15.58 -19.01 -6.18
C ALA A 73 -14.56 -20.07 -6.67
N ASN A 74 -14.16 -20.02 -7.95
CA ASN A 74 -13.13 -20.91 -8.49
C ASN A 74 -11.74 -20.62 -7.89
N LEU A 75 -11.42 -19.36 -7.64
CA LEU A 75 -10.19 -18.95 -6.97
C LEU A 75 -10.16 -19.38 -5.50
N ASP A 76 -11.30 -19.30 -4.80
CA ASP A 76 -11.43 -19.75 -3.40
C ASP A 76 -11.23 -21.27 -3.25
N GLN A 77 -11.59 -22.08 -4.25
CA GLN A 77 -11.29 -23.52 -4.23
C GLN A 77 -9.78 -23.81 -4.35
N ASN A 78 -9.02 -22.88 -4.90
CA ASN A 78 -7.55 -22.89 -4.89
C ASN A 78 -6.96 -22.13 -3.69
N SER A 79 -7.73 -21.98 -2.60
CA SER A 79 -7.43 -21.06 -1.50
C SER A 79 -5.96 -21.05 -1.13
N ASP A 80 -5.36 -19.87 -1.25
CA ASP A 80 -3.98 -19.61 -0.91
C ASP A 80 -3.66 -20.08 0.53
N GLY A 81 -4.64 -19.95 1.43
CA GLY A 81 -4.56 -20.49 2.79
C GLY A 81 -4.43 -22.02 2.86
N SER A 82 -5.11 -22.78 2.00
CA SER A 82 -4.97 -24.25 1.95
C SER A 82 -3.61 -24.66 1.39
N LYS A 83 -3.15 -23.99 0.32
CA LYS A 83 -1.82 -24.24 -0.25
C LYS A 83 -0.69 -23.90 0.71
N LYS A 84 -0.75 -22.74 1.37
CA LYS A 84 0.26 -22.30 2.35
C LYS A 84 0.33 -23.28 3.53
N LYS A 85 -0.82 -23.82 3.97
CA LYS A 85 -0.87 -24.85 5.01
C LYS A 85 -0.25 -26.16 4.56
N GLU A 86 -0.54 -26.62 3.34
CA GLU A 86 0.06 -27.83 2.75
C GLU A 86 1.58 -27.69 2.61
N LEU A 87 2.05 -26.57 2.04
CA LEU A 87 3.48 -26.26 1.92
C LEU A 87 4.17 -26.20 3.28
N ALA A 88 3.53 -25.60 4.30
CA ALA A 88 4.05 -25.57 5.66
C ALA A 88 4.20 -26.97 6.26
N THR A 89 3.18 -27.83 6.10
CA THR A 89 3.28 -29.23 6.58
C THR A 89 4.41 -29.98 5.90
N HIS A 90 4.51 -29.87 4.56
CA HIS A 90 5.55 -30.54 3.78
C HIS A 90 6.95 -30.03 4.14
N LEU A 91 7.09 -28.73 4.40
CA LEU A 91 8.34 -28.13 4.86
C LEU A 91 8.75 -28.69 6.23
N THR A 92 7.83 -28.76 7.20
CA THR A 92 8.13 -29.30 8.54
C THR A 92 8.55 -30.77 8.50
N GLU A 93 7.96 -31.57 7.61
CA GLU A 93 8.35 -32.97 7.43
C GLU A 93 9.77 -33.11 6.89
N ILE A 94 10.13 -32.31 5.88
CA ILE A 94 11.48 -32.32 5.32
C ILE A 94 12.51 -31.82 6.33
N GLU A 95 12.18 -30.78 7.11
CA GLU A 95 13.06 -30.26 8.17
C GLU A 95 13.32 -31.32 9.25
N GLY A 96 12.30 -32.06 9.67
CA GLY A 96 12.47 -33.20 10.60
C GLY A 96 13.36 -34.30 10.03
N LYS A 97 13.24 -34.63 8.74
CA LYS A 97 14.14 -35.60 8.07
C LYS A 97 15.58 -35.09 7.95
N ILE A 98 15.77 -33.79 7.75
CA ILE A 98 17.10 -33.16 7.70
C ILE A 98 17.76 -33.23 9.09
N GLU A 99 17.03 -32.89 10.15
CA GLU A 99 17.52 -32.97 11.53
C GLU A 99 17.90 -34.41 11.91
N ASN A 100 17.09 -35.38 11.51
CA ASN A 100 17.36 -36.80 11.73
C ASN A 100 18.47 -37.37 10.81
N GLY A 101 19.00 -36.58 9.87
CA GLY A 101 20.01 -37.01 8.92
C GLY A 101 19.53 -38.03 7.88
N THR A 102 18.23 -38.27 7.77
CA THR A 102 17.63 -39.27 6.85
C THR A 102 17.12 -38.67 5.54
N ALA A 103 17.14 -37.34 5.40
CA ALA A 103 16.69 -36.65 4.19
C ALA A 103 17.54 -37.03 2.96
N SER A 104 16.85 -37.34 1.87
CA SER A 104 17.43 -37.58 0.54
C SER A 104 17.82 -36.27 -0.16
N LEU A 105 18.53 -36.39 -1.29
CA LEU A 105 18.89 -35.22 -2.11
C LEU A 105 17.65 -34.58 -2.76
N ASP A 106 16.72 -35.39 -3.25
CA ASP A 106 15.47 -34.92 -3.86
C ASP A 106 14.59 -34.15 -2.87
N GLU A 107 14.51 -34.60 -1.62
CA GLU A 107 13.79 -33.88 -0.56
C GLU A 107 14.44 -32.53 -0.23
N ARG A 108 15.77 -32.44 -0.27
CA ARG A 108 16.49 -31.16 -0.11
C ARG A 108 16.23 -30.20 -1.27
N ASP A 109 16.18 -30.70 -2.51
CA ASP A 109 15.82 -29.90 -3.67
C ASP A 109 14.35 -29.47 -3.63
N CYS A 110 13.46 -30.36 -3.18
CA CYS A 110 12.06 -30.06 -2.95
C CYS A 110 11.88 -28.93 -1.92
N ARG A 111 12.66 -28.94 -0.83
CA ARG A 111 12.66 -27.85 0.17
C ARG A 111 12.97 -26.49 -0.45
N VAL A 112 13.96 -26.41 -1.35
CA VAL A 112 14.30 -25.15 -2.04
C VAL A 112 13.13 -24.66 -2.89
N LYS A 113 12.45 -25.56 -3.61
CA LYS A 113 11.26 -25.22 -4.41
C LYS A 113 10.11 -24.74 -3.53
N ILE A 114 9.85 -25.41 -2.40
CA ILE A 114 8.80 -25.02 -1.45
C ILE A 114 9.08 -23.62 -0.89
N LEU A 115 10.33 -23.33 -0.50
CA LEU A 115 10.71 -22.01 0.02
C LEU A 115 10.52 -20.90 -1.02
N LEU A 116 10.84 -21.17 -2.29
CA LEU A 116 10.62 -20.21 -3.38
C LEU A 116 9.12 -19.92 -3.57
N GLU A 117 8.29 -20.96 -3.53
CA GLU A 117 6.84 -20.81 -3.66
C GLU A 117 6.26 -20.02 -2.49
N VAL A 118 6.66 -20.32 -1.25
CA VAL A 118 6.23 -19.57 -0.06
C VAL A 118 6.59 -18.09 -0.17
N ALA A 119 7.81 -17.76 -0.60
CA ALA A 119 8.23 -16.38 -0.81
C ALA A 119 7.39 -15.66 -1.89
N ASN A 120 7.02 -16.37 -2.95
CA ASN A 120 6.14 -15.85 -3.99
C ASN A 120 4.74 -15.54 -3.45
N LEU A 121 4.16 -16.45 -2.67
CA LEU A 121 2.84 -16.25 -2.03
C LEU A 121 2.86 -15.06 -1.06
N GLU A 122 3.91 -14.93 -0.24
CA GLU A 122 4.08 -13.78 0.66
C GLU A 122 4.17 -12.44 -0.11
N SER A 123 4.86 -12.43 -1.26
CA SER A 123 4.92 -11.25 -2.12
C SER A 123 3.55 -10.85 -2.67
N LEU A 124 2.74 -11.84 -3.08
CA LEU A 124 1.39 -11.59 -3.59
C LEU A 124 0.47 -11.05 -2.48
N GLU A 125 0.51 -11.65 -1.29
CA GLU A 125 -0.26 -11.20 -0.13
C GLU A 125 0.11 -9.76 0.30
N ALA A 126 1.39 -9.41 0.22
CA ALA A 126 1.87 -8.05 0.46
C ALA A 126 1.32 -7.04 -0.57
N MET A 127 1.26 -7.42 -1.85
CA MET A 127 0.68 -6.56 -2.89
C MET A 127 -0.83 -6.33 -2.65
N ASP A 128 -1.57 -7.40 -2.33
CA ASP A 128 -3.00 -7.34 -2.06
C ASP A 128 -3.33 -6.46 -0.86
N THR A 129 -2.55 -6.58 0.22
CA THR A 129 -2.72 -5.76 1.43
C THR A 129 -2.50 -4.28 1.14
N VAL A 130 -1.43 -3.93 0.42
CA VAL A 130 -1.18 -2.55 -0.02
C VAL A 130 -2.35 -2.02 -0.85
N GLN A 131 -2.87 -2.84 -1.76
CA GLN A 131 -3.99 -2.43 -2.61
C GLN A 131 -5.29 -2.20 -1.81
N LYS A 132 -5.62 -3.10 -0.88
CA LYS A 132 -6.79 -2.98 0.01
C LYS A 132 -6.71 -1.74 0.87
N VAL A 133 -5.53 -1.45 1.44
CA VAL A 133 -5.28 -0.22 2.21
C VAL A 133 -5.52 1.03 1.35
N ARG A 134 -5.03 1.03 0.11
CA ARG A 134 -5.18 2.17 -0.80
C ARG A 134 -6.64 2.44 -1.17
N ILE A 135 -7.39 1.40 -1.52
CA ILE A 135 -8.84 1.53 -1.79
C ILE A 135 -9.55 2.09 -0.55
N LYS A 136 -9.21 1.58 0.64
CA LYS A 136 -9.80 2.09 1.89
C LYS A 136 -9.49 3.57 2.11
N TRP A 137 -8.27 4.01 1.84
CA TRP A 137 -7.90 5.44 1.94
C TRP A 137 -8.62 6.31 0.91
N ASP A 138 -8.82 5.82 -0.31
CA ASP A 138 -9.57 6.55 -1.34
C ASP A 138 -11.05 6.73 -0.95
N ILE A 139 -11.64 5.77 -0.20
CA ILE A 139 -13.04 5.82 0.26
C ILE A 139 -13.19 6.67 1.55
N GLU A 140 -12.34 6.44 2.55
CA GLU A 140 -12.48 7.04 3.89
C GLU A 140 -11.75 8.38 4.07
N GLY A 141 -10.92 8.74 3.07
CA GLY A 141 -9.90 9.79 3.18
C GLY A 141 -8.69 9.29 3.97
N ASP A 142 -7.48 9.70 3.57
CA ASP A 142 -6.31 9.46 4.41
C ASP A 142 -6.44 10.28 5.71
N GLU A 143 -5.80 9.84 6.80
CA GLU A 143 -5.89 10.52 8.10
C GLU A 143 -5.46 11.99 8.04
N ARG A 144 -4.64 12.36 7.04
CA ARG A 144 -4.14 13.72 6.84
C ARG A 144 -5.10 14.60 6.03
N THR A 145 -5.96 14.04 5.18
CA THR A 145 -6.85 14.78 4.28
C THR A 145 -8.09 15.26 5.02
N LYS A 146 -8.54 14.57 6.08
CA LYS A 146 -9.60 15.07 6.97
C LYS A 146 -9.29 16.47 7.51
N PHE A 147 -8.03 16.74 7.84
CA PHE A 147 -7.59 18.07 8.28
C PHE A 147 -7.82 19.13 7.21
N PHE A 148 -7.38 18.89 5.97
CA PHE A 148 -7.53 19.85 4.87
C PHE A 148 -8.99 20.02 4.40
N HIS A 149 -9.78 18.95 4.41
CA HIS A 149 -11.21 19.03 4.09
C HIS A 149 -12.00 19.79 5.17
N SER A 150 -11.57 19.74 6.45
CA SER A 150 -12.17 20.55 7.52
C SER A 150 -11.84 22.04 7.46
N LEU A 151 -10.78 22.40 6.72
CA LEU A 151 -10.27 23.78 6.60
C LEU A 151 -10.88 24.56 5.42
N VAL A 152 -11.49 23.88 4.44
CA VAL A 152 -12.19 24.54 3.34
C VAL A 152 -13.65 24.71 3.72
N LYS A 153 -14.03 25.94 4.08
CA LYS A 153 -15.40 26.37 4.38
C LYS A 153 -15.70 27.68 3.67
#